data_AF-A0A3B0SDB8-F1
#
_entry.id   AF-A0A3B0SDB8-F1
#
_cell.length_a   1.000
_cell.length_b   1.000
_cell.length_c   1.000
_cell.angle_alpha   90.00
_cell.angle_beta   90.00
_cell.angle_gamma   90.00
#
_symmetry.space_group_name_H-M   'P 1'
#
loop_
_entity.id
_entity.type
_entity.pdbx_description
1 polymer ?
#
loop_
_entity_poly.entity_id
_entity_poly.type
_entity_poly.pdbx_seq_one_letter_code
_entity_poly.pdbx_strand_id
1 'polypeptide(L)'
;MTLPALTIGIEEEYLLVDPVTRDLAADPPPELLTACKDELGEHVTPEFLKCQIEIGTPVCDTIAEARRHLSSMRSCIKKNARKHGLELMAASTHPFANWYGQQHTRAPRYDKLNDDMGGVIRRMLICGMHVHAGIESQDLRIDLMNQMRYFLPHLLALSNSSPFWGGRKMGMMSYRTIVWNGMPRTGIPNQFESWGEFDRLCNIMVKAGAIEETSKIWWDLRPSSKFPTLEMRITDVCPRLEDALSIAAIFQCLLRYMARLKRANMKWRSYPDLLVQENRFLAARHGVGGRLVDLGKGKM
;
A
#
# COMPACT_ATOMS: atom_id res chain seq x y z
N MET A 1 -17.39 -0.91 -25.44
CA MET A 1 -16.72 -1.32 -24.19
C MET A 1 -17.47 -0.74 -23.00
N THR A 2 -17.94 -1.60 -22.09
CA THR A 2 -18.60 -1.19 -20.84
C THR A 2 -17.57 -0.58 -19.89
N LEU A 3 -17.94 0.49 -19.19
CA LEU A 3 -17.06 1.08 -18.18
C LEU A 3 -17.01 0.16 -16.93
N PRO A 4 -15.85 0.03 -16.27
CA PRO A 4 -15.72 -0.83 -15.09
C PRO A 4 -16.57 -0.31 -13.92
N ALA A 5 -16.98 -1.17 -13.00
CA ALA A 5 -17.73 -0.73 -11.81
C ALA A 5 -16.93 0.29 -10.99
N LEU A 6 -15.62 0.05 -10.80
CA LEU A 6 -14.72 0.82 -9.95
C LEU A 6 -15.21 0.92 -8.50
N THR A 7 -15.78 -0.16 -7.97
CA THR A 7 -15.92 -0.33 -6.53
C THR A 7 -14.55 -0.24 -5.86
N ILE A 8 -14.52 0.13 -4.59
CA ILE A 8 -13.27 0.36 -3.85
C ILE A 8 -13.20 -0.49 -2.58
N GLY A 9 -12.01 -1.00 -2.30
CA GLY A 9 -11.65 -1.55 -0.99
C GLY A 9 -10.40 -0.83 -0.50
N ILE A 10 -10.35 -0.46 0.78
CA ILE A 10 -9.21 0.24 1.38
C ILE A 10 -8.64 -0.64 2.49
N GLU A 11 -7.34 -0.89 2.42
CA GLU A 11 -6.59 -1.55 3.49
C GLU A 11 -5.66 -0.53 4.14
N GLU A 12 -5.59 -0.52 5.47
CA GLU A 12 -4.65 0.30 6.23
C GLU A 12 -3.95 -0.52 7.32
N GLU A 13 -2.63 -0.40 7.36
CA GLU A 13 -1.79 -0.97 8.41
C GLU A 13 -1.48 0.10 9.47
N TYR A 14 -1.47 -0.27 10.74
CA TYR A 14 -1.18 0.66 11.85
C TYR A 14 -0.19 0.09 12.83
N LEU A 15 0.43 0.99 13.61
CA LEU A 15 1.33 0.66 14.70
C LEU A 15 0.61 0.79 16.04
N LEU A 16 0.82 -0.17 16.93
CA LEU A 16 0.41 -0.12 18.33
C LEU A 16 1.56 0.47 19.17
N VAL A 17 1.27 1.52 19.94
CA VAL A 17 2.26 2.26 20.73
C VAL A 17 1.87 2.35 22.19
N ASP A 18 2.85 2.40 23.07
CA ASP A 18 2.68 2.76 24.48
C ASP A 18 2.53 4.29 24.59
N PRO A 19 1.45 4.83 25.17
CA PRO A 19 1.21 6.26 25.24
C PRO A 19 2.17 7.02 26.18
N VAL A 20 2.83 6.33 27.12
CA VAL A 20 3.80 6.90 28.07
C VAL A 20 5.19 6.95 27.44
N THR A 21 5.70 5.82 26.96
CA THR A 21 7.05 5.76 26.37
C THR A 21 7.07 6.28 24.93
N ARG A 22 5.91 6.28 24.25
CA ARG A 22 5.72 6.56 22.83
C ARG A 22 6.45 5.59 21.91
N ASP A 23 6.96 4.48 22.44
CA ASP A 23 7.58 3.43 21.65
C ASP A 23 6.54 2.38 21.24
N LEU A 24 6.93 1.47 20.34
CA LEU A 24 6.08 0.37 19.92
C LEU A 24 5.79 -0.60 21.07
N ALA A 25 4.55 -1.08 21.11
CA ALA A 25 4.19 -2.23 21.90
C ALA A 25 4.76 -3.49 21.23
N ALA A 26 5.97 -3.91 21.62
CA ALA A 26 6.68 -5.02 20.99
C ALA A 26 5.94 -6.37 21.10
N ASP A 27 5.15 -6.55 22.16
CA ASP A 27 4.31 -7.74 22.38
C ASP A 27 2.95 -7.30 22.94
N PRO A 28 2.03 -6.82 22.08
CA PRO A 28 0.71 -6.39 22.52
C PRO A 28 -0.10 -7.60 22.99
N PRO A 29 -1.00 -7.44 23.98
CA PRO A 29 -1.81 -8.53 24.50
C PRO A 29 -2.65 -9.19 23.38
N PRO A 30 -2.64 -10.54 23.24
CA PRO A 30 -3.43 -11.24 22.23
C PRO A 30 -4.94 -10.93 22.32
N GLU A 31 -5.43 -10.62 23.52
CA GLU A 31 -6.82 -10.25 23.81
C GLU A 31 -7.25 -8.99 23.04
N LEU A 32 -6.32 -8.08 22.71
CA LEU A 32 -6.61 -6.91 21.89
C LEU A 32 -7.08 -7.32 20.50
N LEU A 33 -6.33 -8.22 19.84
CA LEU A 33 -6.68 -8.70 18.51
C LEU A 33 -7.98 -9.50 18.54
N THR A 34 -8.17 -10.34 19.56
CA THR A 34 -9.43 -11.07 19.75
C THR A 34 -10.62 -10.11 19.88
N ALA A 35 -10.52 -9.09 20.73
CA ALA A 35 -11.58 -8.10 20.90
C ALA A 35 -11.86 -7.32 19.59
N CYS A 36 -10.82 -7.00 18.82
CA CYS A 36 -11.00 -6.40 17.49
C CYS A 36 -11.71 -7.36 16.52
N LYS A 37 -11.36 -8.65 16.53
CA LYS A 37 -12.00 -9.67 15.67
C LYS A 37 -13.46 -9.92 16.07
N ASP A 38 -13.79 -9.87 17.35
CA ASP A 38 -15.18 -10.01 17.81
C ASP A 38 -16.06 -8.86 17.29
N GLU A 39 -15.50 -7.65 17.13
CA GLU A 39 -16.23 -6.48 16.62
C GLU A 39 -16.16 -6.34 15.07
N LEU A 40 -15.05 -6.71 14.42
CA LEU A 40 -14.79 -6.47 12.99
C LEU A 40 -14.74 -7.73 12.12
N GLY A 41 -14.72 -8.92 12.70
CA GLY A 41 -14.62 -10.20 11.98
C GLY A 41 -13.35 -10.29 11.14
N GLU A 42 -13.51 -10.72 9.88
CA GLU A 42 -12.43 -10.89 8.91
C GLU A 42 -11.84 -9.56 8.40
N HIS A 43 -12.41 -8.42 8.77
CA HIS A 43 -11.92 -7.10 8.37
C HIS A 43 -10.75 -6.59 9.21
N VAL A 44 -10.26 -7.41 10.15
CA VAL A 44 -9.05 -7.13 10.93
C VAL A 44 -8.15 -8.36 10.97
N THR A 45 -6.89 -8.16 10.61
CA THR A 45 -5.90 -9.21 10.49
C THR A 45 -4.65 -8.85 11.31
N PRO A 46 -3.95 -9.87 11.88
CA PRO A 46 -2.60 -9.65 12.37
C PRO A 46 -1.66 -9.46 11.18
N GLU A 47 -0.74 -8.52 11.30
CA GLU A 47 0.29 -8.26 10.30
C GLU A 47 1.58 -9.04 10.61
N PHE A 48 2.61 -8.92 9.76
CA PHE A 48 3.91 -9.58 9.91
C PHE A 48 4.55 -9.40 11.29
N LEU A 49 4.51 -8.18 11.86
CA LEU A 49 4.97 -7.89 13.21
C LEU A 49 3.79 -7.80 14.17
N LYS A 50 3.94 -8.30 15.39
CA LYS A 50 2.87 -8.28 16.39
C LYS A 50 2.40 -6.85 16.73
N CYS A 51 3.30 -5.88 16.64
CA CYS A 51 3.02 -4.48 16.89
C CYS A 51 2.23 -3.79 15.76
N GLN A 52 1.89 -4.52 14.70
CA GLN A 52 1.12 -4.04 13.56
C GLN A 52 -0.26 -4.68 13.49
N ILE A 53 -1.26 -3.88 13.14
CA ILE A 53 -2.63 -4.33 12.90
C ILE A 53 -3.10 -3.80 11.55
N GLU A 54 -3.71 -4.68 10.75
CA GLU A 54 -4.23 -4.37 9.43
C GLU A 54 -5.76 -4.37 9.49
N ILE A 55 -6.38 -3.40 8.82
CA ILE A 55 -7.82 -3.41 8.54
C ILE A 55 -8.06 -3.40 7.05
N GLY A 56 -9.15 -4.02 6.61
CA GLY A 56 -9.62 -3.97 5.23
C GLY A 56 -11.12 -3.67 5.17
N THR A 57 -11.52 -2.60 4.50
CA THR A 57 -12.94 -2.32 4.29
C THR A 57 -13.60 -3.44 3.47
N PRO A 58 -14.92 -3.68 3.62
CA PRO A 58 -15.65 -4.38 2.58
C PRO A 58 -15.57 -3.64 1.24
N VAL A 59 -16.04 -4.30 0.18
CA VAL A 59 -16.19 -3.68 -1.14
C VAL A 59 -17.24 -2.58 -1.03
N CYS A 60 -16.84 -1.34 -1.31
CA CYS A 60 -17.68 -0.15 -1.23
C CYS A 60 -17.98 0.38 -2.64
N ASP A 61 -19.21 0.83 -2.87
CA ASP A 61 -19.60 1.46 -4.14
C ASP A 61 -19.18 2.94 -4.19
N THR A 62 -19.00 3.57 -3.03
CA THR A 62 -18.71 5.00 -2.92
C THR A 62 -17.66 5.32 -1.85
N ILE A 63 -16.98 6.46 -2.01
CA ILE A 63 -16.07 7.00 -0.99
C ILE A 63 -16.80 7.30 0.32
N ALA A 64 -18.07 7.71 0.26
CA ALA A 64 -18.89 7.95 1.45
C ALA A 64 -19.15 6.67 2.26
N GLU A 65 -19.30 5.54 1.58
CA GLU A 65 -19.40 4.22 2.21
C GLU A 65 -18.06 3.78 2.80
N ALA A 66 -16.97 3.88 2.03
CA ALA A 66 -15.62 3.61 2.52
C ALA A 66 -15.29 4.44 3.76
N ARG A 67 -15.70 5.71 3.81
CA ARG A 67 -15.56 6.60 4.97
C ARG A 67 -16.26 6.05 6.21
N ARG A 68 -17.49 5.54 6.09
CA ARG A 68 -18.23 4.97 7.23
C ARG A 68 -17.51 3.75 7.78
N HIS A 69 -17.09 2.84 6.91
CA HIS A 69 -16.35 1.64 7.33
C HIS A 69 -15.02 1.98 7.97
N LEU A 70 -14.19 2.78 7.29
CA LEU A 70 -12.84 3.11 7.74
C LEU A 70 -12.85 3.93 9.05
N SER A 71 -13.81 4.86 9.19
CA SER A 71 -14.02 5.58 10.45
C SER A 71 -14.40 4.65 11.59
N SER A 72 -15.31 3.69 11.34
CA SER A 72 -15.74 2.71 12.34
C SER A 72 -14.58 1.80 12.76
N MET A 73 -13.86 1.26 11.79
CA MET A 73 -12.73 0.35 12.00
C MET A 73 -11.59 1.02 12.77
N ARG A 74 -11.16 2.23 12.36
CA ARG A 74 -10.16 3.03 13.10
C ARG A 74 -10.60 3.28 14.55
N SER A 75 -11.88 3.60 14.75
CA SER A 75 -12.43 3.86 16.09
C SER A 75 -12.47 2.59 16.95
N CYS A 76 -12.83 1.44 16.36
CA CYS A 76 -12.84 0.14 17.01
C CYS A 76 -11.44 -0.26 17.49
N ILE A 77 -10.43 -0.19 16.61
CA ILE A 77 -9.06 -0.52 17.00
C ILE A 77 -8.57 0.42 18.09
N LYS A 78 -8.76 1.73 17.93
CA LYS A 78 -8.36 2.71 18.93
C LYS A 78 -9.02 2.46 20.29
N LYS A 79 -10.32 2.17 20.32
CA LYS A 79 -11.08 1.84 21.52
C LYS A 79 -10.51 0.59 22.20
N ASN A 80 -10.26 -0.48 21.45
CA ASN A 80 -9.74 -1.72 22.02
C ASN A 80 -8.28 -1.59 22.46
N ALA A 81 -7.41 -0.92 21.69
CA ALA A 81 -6.04 -0.60 22.12
C ALA A 81 -6.01 0.11 23.48
N ARG A 82 -6.87 1.12 23.68
CA ARG A 82 -6.94 1.87 24.94
C ARG A 82 -7.34 1.04 26.14
N LYS A 83 -8.20 0.02 25.97
CA LYS A 83 -8.56 -0.90 27.06
C LYS A 83 -7.35 -1.68 27.57
N HIS A 84 -6.34 -1.86 26.73
CA HIS A 84 -5.09 -2.56 27.05
C HIS A 84 -3.92 -1.59 27.32
N GLY A 85 -4.20 -0.29 27.55
CA GLY A 85 -3.18 0.71 27.84
C GLY A 85 -2.31 1.11 26.64
N LEU A 86 -2.74 0.80 25.42
CA LEU A 86 -2.04 1.13 24.17
C LEU A 86 -2.79 2.22 23.39
N GLU A 87 -2.11 2.82 22.43
CA GLU A 87 -2.71 3.76 21.47
C GLU A 87 -2.40 3.33 20.02
N LEU A 88 -3.20 3.81 19.08
CA LEU A 88 -3.05 3.55 17.65
C LEU A 88 -2.28 4.69 16.97
N MET A 89 -1.27 4.35 16.18
CA MET A 89 -0.50 5.29 15.36
C MET A 89 -0.70 4.99 13.87
N ALA A 90 -1.25 5.98 13.16
CA ALA A 90 -1.43 5.97 11.70
C ALA A 90 -0.29 6.73 11.03
N ALA A 91 0.78 6.02 10.72
CA ALA A 91 1.94 6.53 9.97
C ALA A 91 2.71 5.35 9.38
N SER A 92 3.44 5.59 8.30
CA SER A 92 4.16 4.52 7.60
C SER A 92 5.46 4.08 8.24
N THR A 93 6.03 4.85 9.17
CA THR A 93 7.18 4.43 9.99
C THR A 93 7.02 4.91 11.42
N HIS A 94 7.54 4.14 12.38
CA HIS A 94 7.73 4.64 13.73
C HIS A 94 8.96 5.57 13.78
N PRO A 95 8.91 6.73 14.46
CA PRO A 95 10.00 7.71 14.40
C PRO A 95 11.33 7.21 14.97
N PHE A 96 11.29 6.43 16.06
CA PHE A 96 12.49 6.01 16.78
C PHE A 96 12.54 4.54 17.20
N ALA A 97 11.53 3.75 16.86
CA ALA A 97 11.52 2.36 17.30
C ALA A 97 12.68 1.58 16.68
N ASN A 98 13.24 0.67 17.48
CA ASN A 98 14.25 -0.24 16.98
C ASN A 98 13.57 -1.41 16.26
N TRP A 99 13.79 -1.50 14.94
CA TRP A 99 13.30 -2.60 14.10
C TRP A 99 13.94 -3.95 14.45
N TYR A 100 15.15 -3.96 15.02
CA TYR A 100 15.90 -5.19 15.32
C TYR A 100 15.32 -5.98 16.51
N GLY A 101 14.60 -5.31 17.42
CA GLY A 101 14.05 -5.92 18.64
C GLY A 101 12.59 -6.35 18.55
N GLN A 102 11.95 -6.23 17.38
CA GLN A 102 10.52 -6.51 17.23
C GLN A 102 10.23 -8.01 17.11
N GLN A 103 9.10 -8.45 17.67
CA GLN A 103 8.65 -9.84 17.58
C GLN A 103 7.77 -10.06 16.34
N HIS A 104 8.05 -11.15 15.61
CA HIS A 104 7.22 -11.58 14.48
C HIS A 104 5.97 -12.32 14.95
N THR A 105 4.88 -12.17 14.19
CA THR A 105 3.69 -13.01 14.34
C THR A 105 4.03 -14.44 13.95
N ARG A 106 3.81 -15.41 14.85
CA ARG A 106 4.08 -16.83 14.56
C ARG A 106 3.01 -17.39 13.62
N ALA A 107 3.35 -17.53 12.35
CA ALA A 107 2.54 -18.25 11.36
C ALA A 107 3.46 -18.92 10.33
N PRO A 108 3.16 -20.15 9.86
CA PRO A 108 4.05 -20.90 8.95
C PRO A 108 4.47 -20.14 7.69
N ARG A 109 3.58 -19.25 7.18
CA ARG A 109 3.84 -18.38 6.03
C ARG A 109 4.93 -17.33 6.31
N TYR A 110 5.01 -16.82 7.54
CA TYR A 110 5.96 -15.76 7.92
C TYR A 110 7.33 -16.31 8.25
N ASP A 111 7.40 -17.49 8.87
CA ASP A 111 8.66 -18.18 9.16
C ASP A 111 9.41 -18.50 7.86
N LYS A 112 8.70 -19.05 6.86
CA LYS A 112 9.26 -19.31 5.53
C LYS A 112 9.72 -18.04 4.82
N LEU A 113 8.95 -16.95 4.93
CA LEU A 113 9.32 -15.67 4.35
C LEU A 113 10.61 -15.10 4.96
N ASN A 114 10.86 -15.33 6.25
CA ASN A 114 12.08 -14.91 6.92
C ASN A 114 13.31 -15.72 6.47
N ASP A 115 13.15 -17.02 6.26
CA ASP A 115 14.22 -17.87 5.71
C ASP A 115 14.55 -17.51 4.26
N ASP A 116 13.52 -17.26 3.43
CA ASP A 116 13.68 -16.94 2.01
C ASP A 116 14.29 -15.53 1.78
N MET A 117 13.99 -14.56 2.64
CA MET A 117 14.32 -13.13 2.43
C MET A 117 15.47 -12.63 3.30
N GLY A 118 15.89 -13.41 4.31
CA GLY A 118 17.00 -13.10 5.20
C GLY A 118 16.87 -11.73 5.89
N GLY A 119 17.98 -11.00 6.01
CA GLY A 119 18.04 -9.76 6.79
C GLY A 119 17.15 -8.60 6.30
N VAL A 120 16.59 -8.67 5.08
CA VAL A 120 15.76 -7.60 4.51
C VAL A 120 14.39 -7.55 5.18
N ILE A 121 13.79 -8.71 5.46
CA ILE A 121 12.45 -8.79 6.07
C ILE A 121 12.41 -8.17 7.47
N ARG A 122 13.54 -8.16 8.18
CA ARG A 122 13.62 -7.65 9.56
C ARG A 122 13.35 -6.14 9.63
N ARG A 123 13.45 -5.42 8.51
CA ARG A 123 13.18 -3.98 8.41
C ARG A 123 11.71 -3.67 8.09
N MET A 124 10.84 -4.68 7.97
CA MET A 124 9.42 -4.56 7.60
C MET A 124 8.53 -3.96 8.71
N LEU A 125 9.08 -3.07 9.53
CA LEU A 125 8.34 -2.23 10.45
C LEU A 125 7.83 -0.98 9.72
N ILE A 126 7.12 -1.20 8.63
CA ILE A 126 6.54 -0.16 7.79
C ILE A 126 5.07 -0.46 7.56
N CYS A 127 4.24 0.58 7.53
CA CYS A 127 2.79 0.45 7.33
C CYS A 127 2.37 1.07 6.00
N GLY A 128 1.55 0.39 5.21
CA GLY A 128 0.98 0.87 3.95
C GLY A 128 -0.51 1.19 4.03
N MET A 129 -0.96 2.04 3.13
CA MET A 129 -2.37 2.11 2.73
C MET A 129 -2.47 1.51 1.33
N HIS A 130 -3.38 0.54 1.14
CA HIS A 130 -3.67 -0.04 -0.17
C HIS A 130 -5.09 0.29 -0.61
N VAL A 131 -5.27 0.52 -1.90
CA VAL A 131 -6.58 0.79 -2.49
C VAL A 131 -6.82 -0.18 -3.64
N HIS A 132 -7.81 -1.04 -3.47
CA HIS A 132 -8.34 -1.90 -4.52
C HIS A 132 -9.40 -1.15 -5.32
N ALA A 133 -9.32 -1.21 -6.65
CA ALA A 133 -10.38 -0.75 -7.55
C ALA A 133 -10.90 -1.90 -8.41
N GLY A 134 -12.21 -2.14 -8.35
CA GLY A 134 -12.92 -3.19 -9.10
C GLY A 134 -12.88 -2.96 -10.61
N ILE A 135 -12.20 -3.86 -11.32
CA ILE A 135 -12.03 -3.85 -12.79
C ILE A 135 -12.08 -5.29 -13.27
N GLU A 136 -13.23 -5.67 -13.83
CA GLU A 136 -13.56 -7.05 -14.19
C GLU A 136 -12.72 -7.57 -15.36
N SER A 137 -12.54 -6.72 -16.38
CA SER A 137 -11.76 -7.06 -17.56
C SER A 137 -10.26 -7.11 -17.24
N GLN A 138 -9.65 -8.28 -17.46
CA GLN A 138 -8.21 -8.51 -17.32
C GLN A 138 -7.37 -7.58 -18.20
N ASP A 139 -7.70 -7.46 -19.50
CA ASP A 139 -6.96 -6.56 -20.40
C ASP A 139 -7.16 -5.09 -20.04
N LEU A 140 -8.34 -4.70 -19.54
CA LEU A 140 -8.53 -3.35 -19.02
C LEU A 140 -7.66 -3.09 -17.79
N ARG A 141 -7.48 -4.08 -16.90
CA ARG A 141 -6.58 -3.94 -15.74
C ARG A 141 -5.15 -3.64 -16.17
N ILE A 142 -4.63 -4.34 -17.18
CA ILE A 142 -3.27 -4.08 -17.71
C ILE A 142 -3.19 -2.71 -18.37
N ASP A 143 -4.17 -2.36 -19.20
CA ASP A 143 -4.21 -1.05 -19.88
C ASP A 143 -4.24 0.12 -18.89
N LEU A 144 -5.06 0.02 -17.84
CA LEU A 144 -5.13 1.03 -16.79
C LEU A 144 -3.87 1.03 -15.92
N MET A 145 -3.31 -0.13 -15.59
CA MET A 145 -2.05 -0.23 -14.86
C MET A 145 -0.92 0.50 -15.59
N ASN A 146 -0.75 0.26 -16.89
CA ASN A 146 0.29 0.88 -17.71
C ASN A 146 0.21 2.40 -17.72
N GLN A 147 -1.00 2.95 -17.82
CA GLN A 147 -1.24 4.39 -17.84
C GLN A 147 -1.07 5.00 -16.44
N MET A 148 -1.48 4.29 -15.38
CA MET A 148 -1.39 4.75 -14.00
C MET A 148 0.03 4.95 -13.50
N ARG A 149 1.02 4.27 -14.10
CA ARG A 149 2.45 4.44 -13.76
C ARG A 149 2.84 5.91 -13.64
N TYR A 150 2.35 6.76 -14.55
CA TYR A 150 2.60 8.21 -14.53
C TYR A 150 2.09 8.91 -13.27
N PHE A 151 0.95 8.49 -12.75
CA PHE A 151 0.26 9.14 -11.63
C PHE A 151 0.70 8.63 -10.25
N LEU A 152 1.33 7.45 -10.17
CA LEU A 152 1.78 6.87 -8.90
C LEU A 152 2.67 7.81 -8.07
N PRO A 153 3.68 8.52 -8.64
CA PRO A 153 4.46 9.50 -7.88
C PRO A 153 3.63 10.63 -7.26
N HIS A 154 2.54 11.05 -7.92
CA HIS A 154 1.68 12.12 -7.42
C HIS A 154 0.89 11.65 -6.19
N LEU A 155 0.36 10.42 -6.25
CA LEU A 155 -0.36 9.81 -5.13
C LEU A 155 0.58 9.57 -3.94
N LEU A 156 1.83 9.14 -4.20
CA LEU A 156 2.85 9.02 -3.17
C LEU A 156 3.16 10.37 -2.50
N ALA A 157 3.36 11.44 -3.28
CA ALA A 157 3.68 12.76 -2.74
C ALA A 157 2.60 13.29 -1.79
N LEU A 158 1.33 12.95 -2.07
CA LEU A 158 0.18 13.35 -1.25
C LEU A 158 0.06 12.54 0.06
N SER A 159 0.59 11.32 0.12
CA SER A 159 0.38 10.41 1.25
C SER A 159 1.50 10.43 2.31
N ASN A 160 2.62 11.12 2.06
CA ASN A 160 3.86 10.97 2.83
C ASN A 160 3.67 11.14 4.34
N SER A 161 4.03 10.12 5.12
CA SER A 161 3.92 10.12 6.60
C SER A 161 5.11 9.49 7.31
N SER A 162 6.21 9.22 6.59
CA SER A 162 7.36 8.49 7.14
C SER A 162 8.71 9.23 7.03
N PRO A 163 8.88 10.45 7.56
CA PRO A 163 10.13 11.19 7.43
C PRO A 163 11.25 10.77 8.41
N PHE A 164 10.93 9.94 9.40
CA PHE A 164 11.85 9.51 10.46
C PHE A 164 12.07 8.00 10.45
N TRP A 165 13.26 7.57 10.85
CA TRP A 165 13.62 6.16 11.04
C TRP A 165 14.75 6.03 12.07
N GLY A 166 14.59 5.14 13.06
CA GLY A 166 15.62 4.88 14.06
C GLY A 166 16.10 6.13 14.84
N GLY A 167 15.19 7.08 15.08
CA GLY A 167 15.43 8.29 15.87
C GLY A 167 16.05 9.43 15.06
N ARG A 168 16.14 9.28 13.74
CA ARG A 168 16.78 10.24 12.85
C ARG A 168 15.80 10.74 11.80
N LYS A 169 15.89 12.03 11.48
CA LYS A 169 15.26 12.60 10.29
C LYS A 169 16.05 12.13 9.08
N MET A 170 15.41 11.37 8.19
CA MET A 170 16.11 10.71 7.08
C MET A 170 16.33 11.62 5.87
N GLY A 171 15.79 12.84 5.91
CA GLY A 171 15.75 13.72 4.76
C GLY A 171 14.79 13.26 3.67
N MET A 172 13.93 12.28 3.94
CA MET A 172 12.86 11.81 3.06
C MET A 172 11.51 12.24 3.63
N MET A 173 10.47 12.34 2.80
CA MET A 173 9.09 12.50 3.24
C MET A 173 8.38 11.14 3.34
N SER A 174 8.69 10.20 2.44
CA SER A 174 8.40 8.77 2.61
C SER A 174 9.68 7.95 2.66
N TYR A 175 10.10 7.60 3.87
CA TYR A 175 11.18 6.64 4.08
C TYR A 175 10.69 5.19 3.93
N ARG A 176 9.38 4.94 4.09
CA ARG A 176 8.76 3.63 3.79
C ARG A 176 9.13 3.15 2.40
N THR A 177 9.05 4.01 1.39
CA THR A 177 9.41 3.64 0.00
C THR A 177 10.85 3.16 -0.11
N ILE A 178 11.77 3.72 0.67
CA ILE A 178 13.20 3.33 0.66
C ILE A 178 13.43 1.99 1.35
N VAL A 179 12.76 1.76 2.48
CA VAL A 179 12.77 0.44 3.14
C VAL A 179 12.20 -0.62 2.20
N TRP A 180 11.07 -0.31 1.55
CA TRP A 180 10.40 -1.21 0.61
C TRP A 180 11.28 -1.58 -0.59
N ASN A 181 12.02 -0.62 -1.15
CA ASN A 181 12.94 -0.86 -2.28
C ASN A 181 14.08 -1.84 -1.94
N GLY A 182 14.34 -2.12 -0.66
CA GLY A 182 15.28 -3.16 -0.25
C GLY A 182 14.80 -4.57 -0.61
N MET A 183 13.49 -4.75 -0.87
CA MET A 183 12.88 -6.03 -1.20
C MET A 183 12.90 -6.27 -2.72
N PRO A 184 13.16 -7.51 -3.19
CA PRO A 184 13.04 -7.86 -4.60
C PRO A 184 11.61 -7.67 -5.10
N ARG A 185 11.43 -7.45 -6.42
CA ARG A 185 10.10 -7.36 -7.07
C ARG A 185 9.21 -6.22 -6.54
N THR A 186 9.83 -5.11 -6.14
CA THR A 186 9.14 -3.87 -5.71
C THR A 186 9.29 -2.76 -6.73
N GLY A 187 8.57 -1.65 -6.52
CA GLY A 187 8.64 -0.45 -7.37
C GLY A 187 7.53 -0.37 -8.42
N ILE A 188 7.70 0.56 -9.36
CA ILE A 188 6.74 0.79 -10.44
C ILE A 188 6.61 -0.49 -11.29
N PRO A 189 5.39 -0.96 -11.60
CA PRO A 189 5.21 -2.14 -12.43
C PRO A 189 5.76 -1.93 -13.85
N ASN A 190 6.18 -3.02 -14.49
CA ASN A 190 6.55 -3.02 -15.90
C ASN A 190 5.33 -2.71 -16.78
N GLN A 191 5.60 -2.36 -18.04
CA GLN A 191 4.55 -2.25 -19.05
C GLN A 191 4.31 -3.59 -19.73
N PHE A 192 3.05 -3.90 -20.01
CA PHE A 192 2.63 -5.12 -20.71
C PHE A 192 1.63 -4.78 -21.82
N GLU A 193 1.73 -5.43 -22.96
CA GLU A 193 0.81 -5.24 -24.08
C GLU A 193 -0.56 -5.87 -23.83
N SER A 194 -0.62 -6.95 -23.04
CA SER A 194 -1.86 -7.70 -22.76
C SER A 194 -1.83 -8.41 -21.42
N TRP A 195 -2.99 -8.90 -20.97
CA TRP A 195 -3.06 -9.81 -19.83
C TRP A 195 -2.22 -11.08 -20.06
N GLY A 196 -2.22 -11.63 -21.27
CA GLY A 196 -1.49 -12.85 -21.58
C GLY A 196 0.03 -12.70 -21.44
N GLU A 197 0.58 -11.51 -21.68
CA GLU A 197 2.00 -11.24 -21.44
C GLU A 197 2.31 -11.19 -19.93
N PHE A 198 1.50 -10.46 -19.17
CA PHE A 198 1.61 -10.39 -17.71
C PHE A 198 1.48 -11.78 -17.05
N ASP A 199 0.48 -12.55 -17.47
CA ASP A 199 0.22 -13.90 -16.97
C ASP A 199 1.38 -14.85 -17.28
N ARG A 200 1.98 -14.73 -18.48
CA ARG A 200 3.17 -15.50 -18.85
C ARG A 200 4.37 -15.19 -17.96
N LEU A 201 4.63 -13.90 -17.68
CA LEU A 201 5.70 -13.49 -16.76
C LEU A 201 5.49 -14.10 -15.37
N CYS A 202 4.27 -13.97 -14.85
CA CYS A 202 3.90 -14.56 -13.56
C CYS A 202 4.09 -16.08 -13.54
N ASN A 203 3.63 -16.78 -14.57
CA ASN A 203 3.72 -18.22 -14.69
C ASN A 203 5.16 -18.71 -14.79
N ILE A 204 6.06 -17.98 -15.44
CA ILE A 204 7.49 -18.32 -15.48
C ILE A 204 8.08 -18.28 -14.06
N MET A 205 7.79 -17.22 -13.30
CA MET A 205 8.30 -17.06 -11.93
C MET A 205 7.80 -18.16 -10.98
N VAL A 206 6.52 -18.55 -11.10
CA VAL A 206 5.92 -19.63 -10.31
C VAL A 206 6.47 -20.99 -10.72
N LYS A 207 6.51 -21.30 -12.02
CA LYS A 207 7.01 -22.60 -12.52
C LYS A 207 8.49 -22.81 -12.23
N ALA A 208 9.28 -21.74 -12.22
CA ALA A 208 10.69 -21.79 -11.84
C ALA A 208 10.90 -21.98 -10.31
N GLY A 209 9.84 -21.92 -9.50
CA GLY A 209 9.94 -21.98 -8.04
C GLY A 209 10.51 -20.70 -7.40
N ALA A 210 10.65 -19.61 -8.16
CA ALA A 210 11.19 -18.35 -7.64
C ALA A 210 10.21 -17.62 -6.71
N ILE A 211 8.91 -17.86 -6.90
CA ILE A 211 7.82 -17.44 -6.01
C ILE A 211 6.75 -18.53 -5.95
N GLU A 212 6.05 -18.60 -4.82
CA GLU A 212 4.98 -19.59 -4.59
C GLU A 212 3.69 -19.21 -5.34
N GLU A 213 3.39 -17.92 -5.35
CA GLU A 213 2.20 -17.33 -5.95
C GLU A 213 2.47 -15.88 -6.35
N THR A 214 1.64 -15.32 -7.22
CA THR A 214 1.79 -13.96 -7.77
C THR A 214 1.62 -12.86 -6.73
N SER A 215 1.06 -13.17 -5.56
CA SER A 215 0.96 -12.22 -4.43
C SER A 215 2.34 -11.75 -3.92
N LYS A 216 3.42 -12.48 -4.26
CA LYS A 216 4.82 -12.16 -3.94
C LYS A 216 5.48 -11.16 -4.90
N ILE A 217 4.70 -10.62 -5.84
CA ILE A 217 5.08 -9.46 -6.65
C ILE A 217 4.55 -8.22 -5.94
N TRP A 218 5.45 -7.38 -5.45
CA TRP A 218 5.18 -6.29 -4.51
C TRP A 218 5.30 -4.92 -5.17
N TRP A 219 4.80 -4.82 -6.41
CA TRP A 219 4.78 -3.57 -7.14
C TRP A 219 3.89 -2.52 -6.47
N ASP A 220 4.21 -1.26 -6.75
CA ASP A 220 3.50 -0.07 -6.32
C ASP A 220 2.03 -0.02 -6.81
N LEU A 221 1.76 -0.75 -7.90
CA LEU A 221 0.43 -0.98 -8.47
C LEU A 221 0.45 -2.35 -9.14
N ARG A 222 -0.56 -3.20 -8.88
CA ARG A 222 -0.60 -4.55 -9.46
C ARG A 222 -2.04 -5.03 -9.69
N PRO A 223 -2.28 -5.94 -10.66
CA PRO A 223 -3.51 -6.71 -10.68
C PRO A 223 -3.51 -7.64 -9.46
N SER A 224 -4.61 -7.66 -8.70
CA SER A 224 -4.73 -8.57 -7.57
C SER A 224 -4.78 -10.02 -8.05
N SER A 225 -4.08 -10.90 -7.33
CA SER A 225 -4.09 -12.35 -7.58
C SER A 225 -5.36 -13.04 -7.09
N LYS A 226 -6.09 -12.41 -6.17
CA LYS A 226 -7.30 -12.95 -5.53
C LYS A 226 -8.59 -12.31 -6.03
N PHE A 227 -8.54 -11.00 -6.31
CA PHE A 227 -9.73 -10.22 -6.63
C PHE A 227 -9.65 -9.66 -8.07
N PRO A 228 -10.79 -9.42 -8.73
CA PRO A 228 -10.83 -8.74 -10.02
C PRO A 228 -10.61 -7.23 -9.86
N THR A 229 -9.47 -6.87 -9.27
CA THR A 229 -9.12 -5.49 -8.91
C THR A 229 -7.73 -5.13 -9.43
N LEU A 230 -7.52 -3.82 -9.57
CA LEU A 230 -6.21 -3.21 -9.63
C LEU A 230 -5.92 -2.58 -8.27
N GLU A 231 -4.80 -2.94 -7.67
CA GLU A 231 -4.45 -2.66 -6.28
C GLU A 231 -3.27 -1.69 -6.24
N MET A 232 -3.52 -0.47 -5.76
CA MET A 232 -2.49 0.53 -5.48
C MET A 232 -1.87 0.28 -4.12
N ARG A 233 -0.53 0.25 -4.06
CA ARG A 233 0.24 -0.04 -2.83
C ARG A 233 1.36 0.96 -2.54
N ILE A 234 1.55 1.95 -3.41
CA ILE A 234 2.62 2.94 -3.29
C ILE A 234 2.46 3.85 -2.07
N THR A 235 1.22 4.11 -1.64
CA THR A 235 0.89 5.14 -0.67
C THR A 235 1.36 4.78 0.74
N ASP A 236 1.83 5.82 1.43
CA ASP A 236 1.98 5.82 2.87
C ASP A 236 0.59 5.86 3.55
N VAL A 237 0.53 5.45 4.82
CA VAL A 237 -0.67 5.57 5.66
C VAL A 237 -0.88 7.02 6.02
N CYS A 238 -2.10 7.52 5.84
CA CYS A 238 -2.43 8.90 6.15
C CYS A 238 -2.90 9.03 7.62
N PRO A 239 -2.29 9.91 8.44
CA PRO A 239 -2.74 10.12 9.80
C PRO A 239 -4.21 10.56 9.88
N ARG A 240 -4.64 11.42 8.95
CA ARG A 240 -6.01 11.90 8.86
C ARG A 240 -6.82 11.01 7.92
N LEU A 241 -8.02 10.65 8.37
CA LEU A 241 -8.95 9.82 7.61
C LEU A 241 -9.33 10.47 6.26
N GLU A 242 -9.57 11.78 6.25
CA GLU A 242 -10.00 12.49 5.03
C GLU A 242 -8.90 12.52 3.95
N ASP A 243 -7.62 12.48 4.35
CA ASP A 243 -6.50 12.43 3.41
C ASP A 243 -6.44 11.05 2.71
N ALA A 244 -6.59 9.96 3.48
CA ALA A 244 -6.70 8.60 2.95
C ALA A 244 -7.85 8.47 1.94
N LEU A 245 -9.03 8.97 2.31
CA LEU A 245 -10.23 8.95 1.45
C LEU A 245 -10.05 9.82 0.20
N SER A 246 -9.40 10.97 0.31
CA SER A 246 -9.12 11.84 -0.83
C SER A 246 -8.18 11.16 -1.82
N ILE A 247 -7.14 10.50 -1.35
CA ILE A 247 -6.21 9.73 -2.20
C ILE A 247 -6.93 8.56 -2.88
N ALA A 248 -7.77 7.81 -2.15
CA ALA A 248 -8.58 6.74 -2.73
C ALA A 248 -9.55 7.27 -3.80
N ALA A 249 -10.16 8.44 -3.56
CA ALA A 249 -11.04 9.09 -4.52
C ALA A 249 -10.28 9.53 -5.79
N ILE A 250 -9.10 10.14 -5.64
CA ILE A 250 -8.26 10.54 -6.77
C ILE A 250 -7.87 9.30 -7.59
N PHE A 251 -7.47 8.20 -6.94
CA PHE A 251 -7.16 6.95 -7.61
C PHE A 251 -8.37 6.43 -8.42
N GLN A 252 -9.55 6.35 -7.80
CA GLN A 252 -10.80 5.94 -8.46
C GLN A 252 -11.15 6.86 -9.65
N CYS A 253 -11.02 8.18 -9.49
CA CYS A 253 -11.29 9.17 -10.54
C CYS A 253 -10.31 9.06 -11.72
N LEU A 254 -9.02 8.86 -11.45
CA LEU A 254 -8.00 8.67 -12.48
C LEU A 254 -8.30 7.42 -13.30
N LEU A 255 -8.61 6.28 -12.64
CA LEU A 255 -9.01 5.04 -13.32
C LEU A 255 -10.25 5.26 -14.19
N ARG A 256 -11.26 5.96 -13.68
CA ARG A 256 -12.46 6.32 -14.46
C ARG A 256 -12.11 7.17 -15.67
N TYR A 257 -11.22 8.14 -15.50
CA TYR A 257 -10.78 9.02 -16.58
C TYR A 257 -10.07 8.25 -17.70
N MET A 258 -9.09 7.41 -17.38
CA MET A 258 -8.39 6.61 -18.41
C MET A 258 -9.31 5.57 -19.06
N ALA A 259 -10.25 4.97 -18.32
CA ALA A 259 -11.25 4.09 -18.91
C ALA A 259 -12.13 4.83 -19.94
N ARG A 260 -12.47 6.10 -19.68
CA ARG A 260 -13.17 6.97 -20.64
C ARG A 260 -12.29 7.31 -21.85
N LEU A 261 -11.00 7.59 -21.65
CA LEU A 261 -10.05 7.77 -22.76
C LEU A 261 -10.00 6.53 -23.65
N LYS A 262 -9.85 5.33 -23.07
CA LYS A 262 -9.82 4.07 -23.83
C LYS A 262 -11.09 3.88 -24.66
N ARG A 263 -12.26 4.21 -24.09
CA ARG A 263 -13.54 4.17 -24.81
C ARG A 263 -13.59 5.13 -26.01
N ALA A 264 -12.88 6.24 -25.94
CA ALA A 264 -12.71 7.20 -27.04
C ALA A 264 -11.52 6.84 -27.96
N ASN A 265 -10.96 5.64 -27.86
CA ASN A 265 -9.76 5.20 -28.58
C ASN A 265 -8.53 6.09 -28.32
N MET A 266 -8.43 6.63 -27.10
CA MET A 266 -7.31 7.43 -26.62
C MET A 266 -6.64 6.75 -25.43
N LYS A 267 -5.40 7.11 -25.13
CA LYS A 267 -4.70 6.70 -23.91
C LYS A 267 -3.84 7.84 -23.37
N TRP A 268 -3.58 7.81 -22.06
CA TRP A 268 -2.55 8.65 -21.47
C TRP A 268 -1.17 8.27 -22.05
N ARG A 269 -0.28 9.25 -22.13
CA ARG A 269 1.06 9.05 -22.68
C ARG A 269 1.89 8.11 -21.80
N SER A 270 2.51 7.11 -22.42
CA SER A 270 3.51 6.26 -21.78
C SER A 270 4.87 6.96 -21.74
N TYR A 271 5.59 6.77 -20.65
CA TYR A 271 6.95 7.27 -20.48
C TYR A 271 7.91 6.13 -20.10
N PRO A 272 9.20 6.24 -20.49
CA PRO A 272 10.25 5.33 -20.04
C PRO A 272 10.30 5.19 -18.51
N ASP A 273 10.61 3.99 -18.06
CA ASP A 273 10.61 3.59 -16.65
C ASP A 273 11.49 4.49 -15.79
N LEU A 274 12.68 4.83 -16.30
CA LEU A 274 13.63 5.70 -15.61
C LEU A 274 13.00 7.06 -15.24
N LEU A 275 12.21 7.66 -16.13
CA LEU A 275 11.59 8.95 -15.88
C LEU A 275 10.49 8.88 -14.80
N VAL A 276 9.71 7.80 -14.81
CA VAL A 276 8.67 7.58 -13.81
C VAL A 276 9.30 7.29 -12.44
N GLN A 277 10.37 6.50 -12.43
CA GLN A 277 11.14 6.18 -11.22
C GLN A 277 11.82 7.42 -10.63
N GLU A 278 12.32 8.34 -11.46
CA GLU A 278 12.86 9.62 -10.98
C GLU A 278 11.77 10.44 -10.27
N ASN A 279 10.59 10.57 -10.87
CA ASN A 279 9.47 11.25 -10.22
C ASN A 279 9.03 10.53 -8.94
N ARG A 280 9.07 9.19 -8.89
CA ARG A 280 8.81 8.43 -7.67
C ARG A 280 9.82 8.76 -6.57
N PHE A 281 11.11 8.87 -6.90
CA PHE A 281 12.14 9.27 -5.95
C PHE A 281 11.91 10.71 -5.45
N LEU A 282 11.66 11.66 -6.36
CA LEU A 282 11.39 13.06 -6.00
C LEU A 282 10.15 13.20 -5.10
N ALA A 283 9.09 12.45 -5.39
CA ALA A 283 7.89 12.36 -4.55
C ALA A 283 8.22 11.83 -3.15
N ALA A 284 8.97 10.72 -3.04
CA ALA A 284 9.39 10.18 -1.75
C ALA A 284 10.32 11.14 -0.97
N ARG A 285 11.15 11.91 -1.68
CA ARG A 285 12.16 12.79 -1.11
C ARG A 285 11.59 14.11 -0.60
N HIS A 286 10.65 14.70 -1.33
CA HIS A 286 10.19 16.07 -1.12
C HIS A 286 8.69 16.21 -0.87
N GLY A 287 7.89 15.18 -1.18
CA GLY A 287 6.44 15.22 -1.08
C GLY A 287 5.83 16.40 -1.82
N VAL A 288 4.73 16.94 -1.29
CA VAL A 288 4.03 18.11 -1.85
C VAL A 288 4.84 19.41 -1.83
N GLY A 289 5.92 19.48 -1.03
CA GLY A 289 6.81 20.64 -1.01
C GLY A 289 7.87 20.62 -2.12
N GLY A 290 7.94 19.53 -2.88
CA GLY A 290 8.88 19.34 -3.97
C GLY A 290 8.37 19.74 -5.35
N ARG A 291 9.17 19.40 -6.36
CA ARG A 291 8.80 19.47 -7.77
C ARG A 291 8.99 18.09 -8.39
N LEU A 292 8.14 17.76 -9.34
CA LEU A 292 8.28 16.58 -10.20
C LEU A 292 8.63 17.05 -11.60
N VAL A 293 9.33 16.21 -12.37
CA VAL A 293 9.62 16.50 -13.77
C VAL A 293 8.32 16.39 -14.58
N ASP A 294 7.95 17.46 -15.28
CA ASP A 294 7.03 17.40 -16.41
C ASP A 294 7.70 16.59 -17.52
N LEU A 295 7.29 15.33 -17.63
CA LEU A 295 7.91 14.38 -18.56
C LEU A 295 7.65 14.71 -20.03
N GLY A 296 6.65 15.56 -20.33
CA GLY A 296 6.35 16.03 -21.67
C GLY A 296 7.25 17.19 -22.10
N LYS A 297 7.57 18.09 -21.16
CA LYS A 297 8.38 19.31 -21.42
C LYS A 297 9.85 19.17 -21.03
N GLY A 298 10.22 18.18 -20.22
CA GLY A 298 11.57 17.99 -19.70
C GLY A 298 12.00 19.10 -18.72
N LYS A 299 11.09 19.55 -17.85
CA LYS A 299 11.32 20.62 -16.87
C LYS A 299 10.78 20.22 -15.50
N MET A 300 11.35 20.78 -14.43
CA MET A 300 10.81 20.68 -13.06
C MET A 300 9.49 21.44 -12.90
#